data_AF-A0A9E7DIJ9-F1
#
_entry.id   AF-A0A9E7DIJ9-F1
#
_cell.length_a   1.000
_cell.length_b   1.000
_cell.length_c   1.000
_cell.angle_alpha   90.00
_cell.angle_beta   90.00
_cell.angle_gamma   90.00
#
_symmetry.space_group_name_H-M   'P 1'
#
loop_
_entity.id
_entity.type
_entity.pdbx_description
1 polymer ?
#
loop_
_entity_poly.entity_id
_entity_poly.type
_entity_poly.pdbx_seq_one_letter_code
_entity_poly.pdbx_strand_id
1 'polypeptide(L)' 'MLEYRLDDIVKMKKSHPCGSDEFKIISVDVGIRLKCIKCERVLDFSKKDFEKYVRKIFKDGKFISIR' A
#
# COMPACT_ATOMS: atom_id res chain seq x y z
N MET A 1 -15.92 -2.82 -3.24
CA MET A 1 -15.43 -1.98 -2.14
C MET A 1 -14.29 -2.76 -1.49
N LEU A 2 -13.04 -2.47 -1.85
CA LEU A 2 -11.88 -3.17 -1.28
C LEU A 2 -11.59 -2.56 0.09
N GLU A 3 -11.87 -3.32 1.15
CA GLU A 3 -11.53 -2.92 2.51
C GLU A 3 -10.04 -3.16 2.76
N TYR A 4 -9.30 -2.06 2.85
CA TYR A 4 -7.92 -2.01 3.32
C TYR A 4 -7.91 -1.99 4.84
N ARG A 5 -7.08 -2.83 5.47
CA ARG A 5 -6.91 -2.85 6.92
C ARG A 5 -5.60 -2.21 7.32
N LEU A 6 -5.49 -1.86 8.59
CA LEU A 6 -4.20 -1.56 9.20
C LEU A 6 -3.30 -2.80 9.07
N ASP A 7 -2.01 -2.58 8.87
CA ASP A 7 -0.98 -3.62 8.72
C ASP A 7 -0.95 -4.37 7.39
N ASP A 8 -1.93 -4.16 6.49
CA ASP A 8 -1.97 -4.78 5.15
C ASP A 8 -0.74 -4.40 4.32
N ILE A 9 -0.18 -5.37 3.59
CA ILE A 9 0.94 -5.13 2.67
C ILE A 9 0.39 -4.98 1.25
N VAL A 10 0.81 -3.94 0.56
CA VAL A 10 0.37 -3.62 -0.80
C VAL A 10 1.55 -3.42 -1.72
N LYS A 11 1.36 -3.81 -2.98
CA LYS A 11 2.32 -3.56 -4.07
C LYS A 11 1.83 -2.41 -4.93
N MET A 12 2.63 -1.37 -4.99
CA MET A 12 2.38 -0.19 -5.83
C MET A 12 2.99 -0.37 -7.22
N LYS A 13 2.41 0.32 -8.20
CA LYS A 13 2.91 0.39 -9.58
C LYS A 13 4.16 1.25 -9.68
N LYS A 14 4.26 2.30 -8.86
CA LYS A 14 5.48 3.09 -8.73
C LYS A 14 6.35 2.47 -7.64
N SER A 15 7.59 2.16 -8.00
CA SER A 15 8.62 1.78 -7.05
C SER A 15 9.02 2.97 -6.20
N HIS A 16 9.28 2.71 -4.92
CA HIS A 16 9.93 3.67 -4.03
C HIS A 16 11.35 3.96 -4.54
N PRO A 17 11.90 5.18 -4.36
CA PRO A 17 13.30 5.48 -4.66
C PRO A 17 14.33 4.54 -4.02
N CYS A 18 13.96 3.74 -3.01
CA CYS A 18 14.83 2.69 -2.43
C CYS A 18 14.84 1.36 -3.23
N GLY A 19 14.07 1.26 -4.31
CA GLY A 19 13.95 0.06 -5.14
C GLY A 19 12.95 -0.99 -4.65
N SER A 20 12.10 -0.68 -3.66
CA SER A 20 10.99 -1.55 -3.25
C SER A 20 9.64 -1.01 -3.74
N ASP A 21 8.76 -1.90 -4.18
CA ASP A 21 7.37 -1.61 -4.55
C ASP A 21 6.36 -2.03 -3.47
N GLU A 22 6.85 -2.55 -2.35
CA GLU A 22 6.05 -3.06 -1.24
C GLU A 22 5.92 -2.02 -0.13
N PHE A 23 4.68 -1.81 0.28
CA PHE A 23 4.32 -0.84 1.31
C PHE A 23 3.35 -1.46 2.30
N LYS A 24 3.48 -1.08 3.56
CA LYS A 24 2.64 -1.52 4.65
C LYS A 24 1.70 -0.41 5.05
N ILE A 25 0.41 -0.68 5.14
CA ILE A 25 -0.60 0.30 5.52
C ILE A 25 -0.51 0.55 7.02
N ILE A 26 -0.37 1.81 7.40
CA ILE A 26 -0.24 2.24 8.80
C ILE A 26 -1.44 3.06 9.29
N SER A 27 -2.21 3.65 8.37
CA SER A 27 -3.45 4.36 8.71
C SER A 27 -4.34 4.48 7.46
N VAL A 28 -5.65 4.35 7.63
CA VAL A 28 -6.66 4.39 6.55
C VAL A 28 -7.82 5.36 6.81
N ASP A 29 -7.74 6.12 7.89
CA ASP A 29 -8.85 6.88 8.48
C ASP A 29 -9.31 8.02 7.55
N VAL A 30 -8.49 9.05 7.40
CA VAL A 30 -8.75 10.22 6.53
C VAL A 30 -8.02 10.09 5.18
N GLY A 31 -6.82 9.51 5.22
CA GLY A 31 -5.98 9.19 4.06
C GLY A 31 -5.29 7.86 4.29
N ILE A 32 -4.46 7.42 3.34
CA ILE A 32 -3.72 6.17 3.43
C ILE A 32 -2.26 6.49 3.71
N ARG A 33 -1.81 6.19 4.92
CA ARG A 33 -0.38 6.22 5.26
C ARG A 33 0.24 4.87 4.95
N LEU A 34 1.40 4.90 4.31
CA LEU A 34 2.14 3.74 3.84
C LEU A 34 3.57 3.79 4.35
N LYS A 35 4.02 2.71 5.00
CA LYS A 35 5.42 2.51 5.38
C LYS A 35 6.10 1.65 4.35
N CYS A 36 7.19 2.10 3.75
CA CYS A 36 8.00 1.22 2.93
C CYS A 36 8.63 0.13 3.81
N ILE A 37 8.51 -1.14 3.42
CA ILE A 37 9.06 -2.25 4.23
C ILE A 37 10.59 -2.32 4.21
N LYS A 38 11.25 -1.73 3.21
CA LYS A 38 12.72 -1.82 3.04
C LYS A 38 13.46 -0.66 3.68
N CYS A 39 12.94 0.56 3.58
CA CYS A 39 13.61 1.77 4.09
C CYS A 39 12.81 2.49 5.18
N GLU A 40 11.69 1.91 5.61
CA GLU A 40 10.87 2.36 6.74
C GLU A 40 10.29 3.78 6.65
N ARG A 41 10.45 4.43 5.49
CA ARG A 41 9.87 5.75 5.23
C ARG A 41 8.36 5.66 5.14
N VAL A 42 7.72 6.64 5.75
CA VAL A 42 6.28 6.82 5.71
C VAL A 42 5.91 7.82 4.62
N LEU A 43 4.91 7.47 3.83
CA LEU A 43 4.34 8.30 2.77
C LEU A 43 2.85 8.41 3.03
N ASP A 44 2.30 9.61 2.93
CA ASP A 44 0.87 9.84 2.90
C ASP A 44 0.38 9.83 1.45
N PHE A 45 -0.75 9.17 1.24
CA PHE A 45 -1.46 9.14 -0.04
C PHE A 45 -2.94 9.44 0.20
N SER A 46 -3.52 10.20 -0.71
CA SER A 46 -4.97 10.30 -0.82
C SER A 46 -5.56 8.96 -1.26
N LYS A 47 -6.75 8.59 -0.76
CA LYS A 47 -7.43 7.33 -1.12
C LYS A 47 -7.53 7.11 -2.64
N LYS A 48 -7.87 8.17 -3.37
CA LYS A 48 -8.01 8.17 -4.84
C LYS A 48 -6.70 7.91 -5.59
N ASP A 49 -5.58 8.48 -5.13
CA ASP A 49 -4.26 8.24 -5.70
C ASP A 49 -3.78 6.84 -5.35
N PHE A 50 -3.97 6.42 -4.10
CA PHE A 50 -3.63 5.09 -3.65
C PHE A 50 -4.27 4.02 -4.54
N GLU A 51 -5.59 4.08 -4.76
CA GLU A 51 -6.32 3.13 -5.63
C GLU A 51 -5.82 3.12 -7.08
N LYS A 52 -5.30 4.24 -7.60
CA LYS A 52 -4.69 4.29 -8.93
C LYS A 52 -3.32 3.63 -9.01
N TYR A 53 -2.53 3.70 -7.93
CA TYR A 53 -1.17 3.20 -7.90
C TYR A 53 -1.08 1.77 -7.34
N VAL A 54 -1.97 1.36 -6.44
CA VAL A 54 -1.97 0.00 -5.90
C VAL A 54 -2.36 -1.00 -6.99
N ARG A 55 -1.67 -2.14 -7.01
CA ARG A 55 -1.80 -3.17 -8.05
C ARG A 55 -2.13 -4.53 -7.47
N LYS A 56 -1.55 -4.84 -6.30
CA LYS A 56 -1.87 -6.04 -5.52
C LYS A 56 -1.92 -5.68 -4.04
N ILE A 57 -2.72 -6.44 -3.29
CA ILE A 57 -2.79 -6.40 -1.83
C ILE A 57 -2.53 -7.80 -1.29
N PHE A 58 -1.82 -7.89 -0.17
CA PHE A 58 -1.51 -9.12 0.53
C PHE A 58 -2.54 -9.35 1.61
N LYS A 59 -3.51 -10.21 1.34
CA LYS A 59 -4.61 -10.50 2.25
C LYS A 59 -4.70 -12.01 2.45
N ASP A 60 -4.86 -12.44 3.70
CA ASP A 60 -5.04 -13.86 4.05
C ASP A 60 -3.89 -14.76 3.55
N GLY A 61 -2.64 -14.29 3.67
CA GLY A 61 -1.46 -15.05 3.23
C GLY A 61 -1.26 -15.11 1.71
N LYS A 62 -2.05 -14.39 0.91
CA LYS A 62 -1.96 -14.39 -0.56
C LYS A 62 -1.97 -12.98 -1.13
N PHE A 63 -1.19 -12.77 -2.20
CA PHE A 63 -1.28 -11.55 -3.00
C PHE A 63 -2.48 -11.64 -3.96
N ILE A 64 -3.54 -10.92 -3.65
CA ILE A 64 -4.69 -10.73 -4.53
C ILE A 64 -4.48 -9.49 -5.39
N SER A 65 -4.62 -9.66 -6.71
CA SER A 65 -4.66 -8.54 -7.64
C SER A 65 -6.01 -7.83 -7.51
N ILE A 66 -5.97 -6.51 -7.36
CA ILE A 66 -7.17 -5.67 -7.23
C ILE A 66 -7.67 -5.14 -8.58
N ARG A 67 -7.11 -5.67 -9.68
CA ARG A 67 -7.38 -5.26 -11.05
C ARG A 67 -7.73 -6.47 -11.89
#